data_AF-A0A1Y3B4K3-F1
#
_entry.id   AF-A0A1Y3B4K3-F1
#
_cell.length_a   1.000
_cell.length_b   1.000
_cell.length_c   1.000
_cell.angle_alpha   90.00
_cell.angle_beta   90.00
_cell.angle_gamma   90.00
#
_symmetry.space_group_name_H-M   'P 1'
#
loop_
_entity.id
_entity.type
_entity.pdbx_description
1 polymer ?
#
loop_
_entity_poly.entity_id
_entity_poly.type
_entity_poly.pdbx_seq_one_letter_code
_entity_poly.pdbx_strand_id
1 'polypeptide(L)'
;MSLKKYLILNPFPTEHCSLAILTQCFESIDFLNQNQIAHRDLKLDNFLVQLPNENDDFPWIVITDFGLCSTSLKIPYETWEVCKGGNSALMAPEIKTACPRKHAILDYEKADLWSMGTIAYEIFGALNPFYRKTIDQHALDGANYCADHIPPFPSRLPLLASMVKKILRRNPDERPSTSLVSAYCHLLLQYGPKQLNALLASEDNRQLHNQIMKSWFKLLSYRTLFEITNKTISRISNSYRMKVMFLAKYNSNQLINIIDQSLSEFIV
;
A
#
# COMPACT_ATOMS: atom_id res chain seq x y z
N MET A 1 -16.63 1.69 -11.18
CA MET A 1 -16.99 2.87 -10.34
C MET A 1 -15.76 3.30 -9.55
N SER A 2 -15.71 4.48 -8.90
CA SER A 2 -14.57 4.80 -8.03
C SER A 2 -14.57 3.96 -6.75
N LEU A 3 -13.40 3.75 -6.15
CA LEU A 3 -13.23 3.04 -4.88
C LEU A 3 -13.93 3.78 -3.74
N LYS A 4 -13.95 5.12 -3.78
CA LYS A 4 -14.74 5.93 -2.86
C LYS A 4 -16.22 5.55 -2.88
N LYS A 5 -16.82 5.49 -4.08
CA LYS A 5 -18.22 5.09 -4.23
C LYS A 5 -18.45 3.66 -3.78
N TYR A 6 -17.53 2.75 -4.09
CA TYR A 6 -17.60 1.36 -3.66
C TYR A 6 -17.61 1.23 -2.12
N LEU A 7 -16.72 1.93 -1.41
CA LEU A 7 -16.64 1.91 0.06
C LEU A 7 -17.83 2.60 0.73
N ILE A 8 -18.47 3.58 0.09
CA ILE A 8 -19.74 4.14 0.57
C ILE A 8 -20.87 3.09 0.50
N LEU A 9 -20.91 2.31 -0.59
CA LEU A 9 -21.90 1.25 -0.77
C LEU A 9 -21.60 0.00 0.06
N ASN A 10 -20.34 -0.20 0.45
CA ASN A 10 -19.86 -1.33 1.24
C ASN A 10 -19.04 -0.80 2.44
N PRO A 11 -19.69 -0.19 3.45
CA PRO A 11 -19.00 0.55 4.51
C PRO A 11 -18.18 -0.31 5.48
N PHE A 12 -18.38 -1.63 5.47
CA PHE A 12 -17.70 -2.58 6.37
C PHE A 12 -17.12 -3.75 5.58
N PRO A 13 -16.11 -3.53 4.72
CA PRO A 13 -15.39 -4.63 4.08
C PRO A 13 -14.75 -5.53 5.15
N THR A 14 -14.66 -6.82 4.85
CA THR A 14 -13.90 -7.74 5.72
C THR A 14 -12.43 -7.34 5.73
N GLU A 15 -11.70 -7.63 6.82
CA GLU A 15 -10.27 -7.32 6.91
C GLU A 15 -9.46 -7.94 5.77
N HIS A 16 -9.85 -9.13 5.29
CA HIS A 16 -9.26 -9.76 4.12
C HIS A 16 -9.53 -8.96 2.82
N CYS A 17 -10.75 -8.48 2.62
CA CYS A 17 -11.09 -7.65 1.47
C CYS A 17 -10.34 -6.31 1.51
N SER A 18 -10.31 -5.63 2.66
CA SER A 18 -9.54 -4.39 2.85
C SER A 18 -8.05 -4.60 2.59
N LEU A 19 -7.46 -5.69 3.08
CA LEU A 19 -6.06 -6.04 2.82
C LEU A 19 -5.82 -6.30 1.33
N ALA A 20 -6.73 -6.99 0.64
CA ALA A 20 -6.62 -7.26 -0.79
C ALA A 20 -6.72 -5.98 -1.64
N ILE A 21 -7.62 -5.06 -1.29
CA ILE A 21 -7.74 -3.74 -1.92
C ILE A 21 -6.46 -2.93 -1.69
N LEU A 22 -6.00 -2.84 -0.43
CA LEU A 22 -4.80 -2.11 -0.06
C LEU A 22 -3.55 -2.66 -0.75
N THR A 23 -3.43 -3.98 -0.87
CA THR A 23 -2.32 -4.64 -1.58
C THR A 23 -2.28 -4.22 -3.05
N GLN A 24 -3.42 -4.23 -3.75
CA GLN A 24 -3.50 -3.79 -5.15
C GLN A 24 -3.13 -2.31 -5.31
N CYS A 25 -3.55 -1.45 -4.38
CA CYS A 25 -3.17 -0.03 -4.38
C CYS A 25 -1.65 0.15 -4.17
N PHE A 26 -1.06 -0.55 -3.20
CA PHE A 26 0.39 -0.49 -2.96
C PHE A 26 1.21 -1.05 -4.12
N GLU A 27 0.74 -2.13 -4.75
CA GLU A 27 1.36 -2.67 -5.96
C GLU A 27 1.30 -1.69 -7.12
N SER A 28 0.19 -0.98 -7.29
CA SER A 28 0.05 0.06 -8.32
C SER A 28 1.05 1.20 -8.13
N ILE A 29 1.20 1.73 -6.90
CA ILE A 29 2.15 2.82 -6.65
C ILE A 29 3.61 2.36 -6.68
N ASP A 30 3.90 1.10 -6.30
CA ASP A 30 5.23 0.50 -6.44
C ASP A 30 5.63 0.42 -7.92
N PHE A 31 4.70 -0.02 -8.77
CA PHE A 31 4.92 -0.05 -10.21
C PHE A 31 5.21 1.35 -10.78
N LEU A 32 4.44 2.37 -10.38
CA LEU A 32 4.71 3.75 -10.82
C LEU A 32 6.09 4.23 -10.35
N ASN A 33 6.42 4.00 -9.08
CA ASN A 33 7.69 4.39 -8.49
C ASN A 33 8.88 3.75 -9.22
N GLN A 34 8.84 2.44 -9.50
CA GLN A 34 9.88 1.71 -10.24
C GLN A 34 10.05 2.21 -11.67
N ASN A 35 9.02 2.83 -12.25
CA ASN A 35 9.07 3.45 -13.59
C ASN A 35 9.32 4.95 -13.53
N GLN A 36 9.78 5.48 -12.38
CA GLN A 36 10.05 6.90 -12.16
C GLN A 36 8.83 7.81 -12.35
N ILE A 37 7.62 7.27 -12.18
CA ILE A 37 6.36 8.00 -12.30
C ILE A 37 5.85 8.40 -10.91
N ALA A 38 5.59 9.69 -10.71
CA ALA A 38 4.86 10.21 -9.56
C ALA A 38 3.43 10.56 -9.98
N HIS A 39 2.42 9.99 -9.31
CA HIS A 39 1.02 10.24 -9.59
C HIS A 39 0.58 11.63 -9.12
N ARG A 40 0.97 12.03 -7.90
CA ARG A 40 0.77 13.40 -7.34
C ARG A 40 -0.67 13.83 -7.08
N ASP A 41 -1.63 12.92 -7.21
CA ASP A 41 -3.05 13.16 -6.94
C ASP A 41 -3.76 11.89 -6.45
N LEU A 42 -3.11 11.12 -5.58
CA LEU A 42 -3.75 9.93 -5.02
C LEU A 42 -4.91 10.32 -4.11
N LYS A 43 -6.06 9.69 -4.37
CA LYS A 43 -7.31 9.77 -3.61
C LYS A 43 -8.19 8.59 -3.99
N LEU A 44 -9.16 8.23 -3.15
CA LEU A 44 -10.08 7.13 -3.44
C LEU A 44 -10.88 7.30 -4.75
N ASP A 45 -11.06 8.53 -5.23
CA ASP A 45 -11.73 8.80 -6.50
C ASP A 45 -10.90 8.33 -7.71
N ASN A 46 -9.56 8.31 -7.58
CA ASN A 46 -8.60 7.95 -8.63
C ASN A 46 -8.22 6.46 -8.61
N PHE A 47 -8.93 5.65 -7.82
CA PHE A 47 -8.91 4.20 -7.94
C PHE A 47 -10.27 3.74 -8.45
N LEU A 48 -10.29 2.98 -9.54
CA LEU A 48 -11.50 2.37 -10.07
C LEU A 48 -11.63 0.93 -9.59
N VAL A 49 -12.87 0.55 -9.33
CA VAL A 49 -13.30 -0.77 -8.91
C VAL A 49 -14.00 -1.46 -10.07
N GLN A 50 -13.47 -2.61 -10.45
CA GLN A 50 -14.21 -3.66 -11.14
C GLN A 50 -14.83 -4.57 -10.07
N LEU A 51 -16.16 -4.61 -10.04
CA LEU A 51 -16.92 -5.34 -9.02
C LEU A 51 -16.58 -6.84 -9.08
N PRO A 52 -16.53 -7.51 -7.92
CA PRO A 52 -16.28 -8.95 -7.85
C PRO A 52 -17.40 -9.73 -8.54
N ASN A 53 -17.04 -10.81 -9.22
CA ASN A 53 -17.97 -11.79 -9.74
C ASN A 53 -18.39 -12.75 -8.61
N GLU A 54 -19.28 -13.71 -8.88
CA GLU A 54 -19.68 -14.76 -7.91
C GLU A 54 -18.48 -15.59 -7.37
N ASN A 55 -17.36 -15.60 -8.09
CA ASN A 55 -16.15 -16.35 -7.74
C ASN A 55 -15.05 -15.51 -7.07
N ASP A 56 -15.31 -14.22 -6.80
CA ASP A 56 -14.30 -13.29 -6.30
C ASP A 56 -14.56 -12.89 -4.84
N ASP A 57 -13.55 -13.11 -3.99
CA ASP A 57 -13.60 -12.74 -2.57
C ASP A 57 -13.46 -11.21 -2.35
N PHE A 58 -13.02 -10.47 -3.37
CA PHE A 58 -12.73 -9.04 -3.32
C PHE A 58 -12.69 -8.42 -4.74
N PRO A 59 -12.94 -7.10 -4.86
CA PRO A 59 -12.90 -6.40 -6.15
C PRO A 59 -11.50 -6.31 -6.75
N TRP A 60 -11.44 -6.09 -8.07
CA TRP A 60 -10.22 -5.71 -8.76
C TRP A 60 -10.09 -4.18 -8.80
N ILE A 61 -8.89 -3.68 -8.49
CA ILE A 61 -8.59 -2.25 -8.35
C ILE A 61 -7.61 -1.83 -9.44
N VAL A 62 -7.90 -0.69 -10.09
CA VAL A 62 -6.97 -0.06 -11.03
C VAL A 62 -6.82 1.42 -10.72
N ILE A 63 -5.61 1.94 -10.84
CA ILE A 63 -5.33 3.38 -10.71
C ILE A 63 -5.72 4.11 -12.01
N THR A 64 -6.21 5.34 -11.90
CA THR A 64 -6.65 6.18 -13.02
C THR A 64 -6.27 7.65 -12.80
N ASP A 65 -6.52 8.50 -13.80
CA ASP A 65 -6.36 9.95 -13.75
C ASP A 65 -4.90 10.41 -13.61
N PHE A 66 -4.14 10.18 -14.69
CA PHE A 66 -2.74 10.55 -14.78
C PHE A 66 -2.50 12.03 -15.18
N GLY A 67 -3.53 12.88 -15.08
CA GLY A 67 -3.48 14.27 -15.59
C GLY A 67 -2.46 15.17 -14.87
N LEU A 68 -2.05 14.81 -13.66
CA LEU A 68 -1.05 15.53 -12.87
C LEU A 68 0.26 14.76 -12.67
N CYS A 69 0.42 13.64 -13.37
CA CYS A 69 1.59 12.79 -13.22
C CYS A 69 2.87 13.45 -13.74
N SER A 70 4.00 13.01 -13.20
CA SER A 70 5.34 13.31 -13.69
C SER A 70 6.05 12.02 -14.04
N THR A 71 6.85 12.01 -15.11
CA THR A 71 7.78 10.91 -15.46
C THR A 71 9.15 11.08 -14.82
N SER A 72 9.24 11.90 -13.77
CA SER A 72 10.40 12.01 -12.88
C SER A 72 9.91 12.14 -11.45
N LEU A 73 10.54 11.37 -10.55
CA LEU A 73 10.33 11.49 -9.10
C LEU A 73 11.00 12.74 -8.51
N LYS A 74 11.98 13.33 -9.22
CA LYS A 74 12.70 14.52 -8.77
C LYS A 74 12.43 15.67 -9.73
N ILE A 75 11.71 16.68 -9.25
CA ILE A 75 11.24 17.81 -10.07
C ILE A 75 11.91 19.10 -9.59
N PRO A 76 12.59 19.87 -10.46
CA PRO A 76 13.13 21.17 -10.11
C PRO A 76 12.05 22.12 -9.58
N TYR A 77 12.37 22.87 -8.52
CA TYR A 77 11.43 23.74 -7.83
C TYR A 77 12.06 25.11 -7.56
N GLU A 78 12.23 25.88 -8.62
CA GLU A 78 12.89 27.19 -8.56
C GLU A 78 11.89 28.36 -8.42
N THR A 79 10.63 28.14 -8.78
CA THR A 79 9.56 29.16 -8.72
C THR A 79 8.27 28.61 -8.11
N TRP A 80 7.40 29.51 -7.64
CA TRP A 80 6.09 29.15 -7.09
C TRP A 80 5.08 28.70 -8.16
N GLU A 81 5.33 28.94 -9.45
CA GLU A 81 4.42 28.49 -10.53
C GLU A 81 4.51 26.97 -10.78
N VAL A 82 5.56 26.31 -10.31
CA VAL A 82 5.72 24.85 -10.45
C VAL A 82 4.60 24.16 -9.66
N CYS A 83 3.69 23.51 -10.40
CA CYS A 83 2.61 22.74 -9.81
C CYS A 83 3.17 21.60 -8.97
N LYS A 84 2.73 21.50 -7.70
CA LYS A 84 3.12 20.43 -6.77
C LYS A 84 2.21 19.19 -6.80
N GLY A 85 1.06 19.26 -7.47
CA GLY A 85 0.04 18.20 -7.47
C GLY A 85 -1.36 18.75 -7.19
N GLY A 86 -2.35 17.86 -7.14
CA GLY A 86 -3.77 18.25 -7.12
C GLY A 86 -4.39 18.28 -5.73
N ASN A 87 -4.16 17.23 -4.94
CA ASN A 87 -4.79 17.07 -3.63
C ASN A 87 -3.94 17.65 -2.50
N SER A 88 -4.13 18.94 -2.19
CA SER A 88 -3.39 19.63 -1.13
C SER A 88 -3.56 19.02 0.26
N ALA A 89 -4.69 18.34 0.52
CA ALA A 89 -4.94 17.66 1.79
C ALA A 89 -4.16 16.35 1.92
N LEU A 90 -3.92 15.64 0.81
CA LEU A 90 -3.13 14.39 0.80
C LEU A 90 -1.71 14.58 0.23
N MET A 91 -1.25 15.83 0.13
CA MET A 91 0.11 16.14 -0.28
C MET A 91 1.08 15.83 0.84
N ALA A 92 2.10 15.02 0.54
CA ALA A 92 3.08 14.60 1.52
C ALA A 92 3.84 15.80 2.14
N PRO A 93 4.26 15.70 3.42
CA PRO A 93 4.89 16.79 4.17
C PRO A 93 6.08 17.46 3.46
N GLU A 94 6.95 16.66 2.87
CA GLU A 94 8.15 17.08 2.14
C GLU A 94 7.82 17.89 0.88
N ILE A 95 6.69 17.60 0.23
CA ILE A 95 6.21 18.36 -0.93
C ILE A 95 5.49 19.63 -0.47
N LYS A 96 4.62 19.50 0.53
CA LYS A 96 3.78 20.58 1.04
C LYS A 96 4.61 21.71 1.65
N THR A 97 5.64 21.36 2.43
CA THR A 97 6.50 22.33 3.13
C THR A 97 7.69 22.84 2.30
N ALA A 98 7.95 22.28 1.12
CA ALA A 98 9.02 22.76 0.26
C ALA A 98 8.83 24.22 -0.17
N CYS A 99 9.91 25.00 -0.12
CA CYS A 99 9.97 26.38 -0.61
C CYS A 99 10.85 26.45 -1.86
N PRO A 100 10.45 27.22 -2.89
CA PRO A 100 11.21 27.32 -4.11
C PRO A 100 12.48 28.12 -3.87
N ARG A 101 13.57 27.66 -4.46
CA ARG A 101 14.88 28.35 -4.44
C ARG A 101 15.75 27.80 -5.55
N LYS A 102 16.84 28.48 -5.87
CA LYS A 102 17.84 28.01 -6.84
C LYS A 102 18.26 26.58 -6.50
N HIS A 103 18.17 25.67 -7.48
CA HIS A 103 18.49 24.25 -7.33
C HIS A 103 17.66 23.47 -6.29
N ALA A 104 16.49 23.97 -5.84
CA ALA A 104 15.58 23.14 -5.05
C ALA A 104 14.93 22.06 -5.90
N ILE A 105 14.61 20.94 -5.24
CA ILE A 105 14.00 19.76 -5.85
C ILE A 105 12.80 19.37 -4.97
N LEU A 106 11.68 19.08 -5.62
CA LEU A 106 10.58 18.33 -5.04
C LEU A 106 10.87 16.84 -5.22
N ASP A 107 11.01 16.13 -4.11
CA ASP A 107 11.28 14.70 -4.10
C ASP A 107 9.99 13.92 -3.85
N TYR A 108 9.50 13.27 -4.90
CA TYR A 108 8.28 12.46 -4.90
C TYR A 108 8.55 10.97 -4.65
N GLU A 109 9.79 10.56 -4.37
CA GLU A 109 10.18 9.14 -4.24
C GLU A 109 9.32 8.39 -3.21
N LYS A 110 8.86 9.06 -2.14
CA LYS A 110 7.96 8.47 -1.13
C LYS A 110 6.70 9.30 -0.87
N ALA A 111 6.38 10.24 -1.76
CA ALA A 111 5.24 11.13 -1.59
C ALA A 111 3.90 10.40 -1.82
N ASP A 112 3.79 9.67 -2.93
CA ASP A 112 2.60 8.85 -3.23
C ASP A 112 2.39 7.75 -2.17
N LEU A 113 3.49 7.20 -1.63
CA LEU A 113 3.44 6.23 -0.52
C LEU A 113 2.77 6.84 0.72
N TRP A 114 3.13 8.08 1.08
CA TRP A 114 2.50 8.79 2.19
C TRP A 114 1.01 9.03 1.94
N SER A 115 0.64 9.51 0.74
CA SER A 115 -0.76 9.72 0.36
C SER A 115 -1.56 8.41 0.49
N MET A 116 -0.98 7.28 0.07
CA MET A 116 -1.60 5.97 0.19
C MET A 116 -1.76 5.52 1.65
N GLY A 117 -0.82 5.86 2.54
CA GLY A 117 -0.96 5.63 3.97
C GLY A 117 -2.18 6.32 4.59
N THR A 118 -2.53 7.51 4.10
CA THR A 118 -3.75 8.21 4.55
C THR A 118 -5.02 7.50 4.05
N ILE A 119 -5.02 7.06 2.78
CA ILE A 119 -6.14 6.38 2.12
C ILE A 119 -6.39 5.01 2.77
N ALA A 120 -5.36 4.37 3.32
CA ALA A 120 -5.48 3.09 4.02
C ALA A 120 -6.51 3.13 5.17
N TYR A 121 -6.65 4.27 5.88
CA TYR A 121 -7.67 4.42 6.93
C TYR A 121 -9.09 4.25 6.36
N GLU A 122 -9.34 4.84 5.19
CA GLU A 122 -10.65 4.78 4.55
C GLU A 122 -10.95 3.37 4.01
N ILE A 123 -9.94 2.66 3.48
CA ILE A 123 -10.08 1.26 3.03
C ILE A 123 -10.46 0.32 4.19
N PHE A 124 -10.05 0.64 5.41
CA PHE A 124 -10.38 -0.09 6.63
C PHE A 124 -11.58 0.50 7.39
N GLY A 125 -12.40 1.33 6.73
CA GLY A 125 -13.66 1.84 7.27
C GLY A 125 -13.52 2.94 8.32
N ALA A 126 -12.33 3.51 8.52
CA ALA A 126 -12.14 4.69 9.37
C ALA A 126 -12.15 6.00 8.56
N LEU A 127 -12.22 7.11 9.27
CA LEU A 127 -12.03 8.43 8.67
C LEU A 127 -10.55 8.65 8.34
N ASN A 128 -10.29 9.30 7.20
CA ASN A 128 -8.95 9.76 6.85
C ASN A 128 -8.49 10.81 7.88
N PRO A 129 -7.34 10.64 8.56
CA PRO A 129 -6.87 11.58 9.59
C PRO A 129 -6.63 13.00 9.10
N PHE A 130 -6.47 13.20 7.78
CA PHE A 130 -6.10 14.48 7.16
C PHE A 130 -7.26 15.13 6.40
N TYR A 131 -8.41 14.47 6.26
CA TYR A 131 -9.60 15.08 5.66
C TYR A 131 -10.52 15.67 6.71
N ARG A 132 -10.87 16.94 6.51
CA ARG A 132 -11.96 17.60 7.23
C ARG A 132 -13.27 17.35 6.48
N LYS A 133 -14.16 16.47 6.98
CA LYS A 133 -15.48 16.27 6.36
C LYS A 133 -16.55 17.21 6.89
N THR A 134 -16.40 17.72 8.12
CA THR A 134 -17.31 18.70 8.73
C THR A 134 -16.54 19.79 9.46
N ILE A 135 -17.21 20.91 9.79
CA ILE A 135 -16.62 22.02 10.55
C ILE A 135 -16.14 21.53 11.93
N ASP A 136 -16.87 20.60 12.55
CA ASP A 136 -16.60 20.09 13.90
C ASP A 136 -15.54 18.97 13.92
N GLN A 137 -15.17 18.41 12.77
CA GLN A 137 -14.14 17.39 12.70
C GLN A 137 -12.73 17.99 12.73
N HIS A 138 -11.95 17.55 13.69
CA HIS A 138 -10.53 17.88 13.77
C HIS A 138 -9.75 17.04 12.74
N ALA A 139 -9.19 17.69 11.72
CA ALA A 139 -8.27 17.08 10.77
C ALA A 139 -6.83 17.49 11.11
N LEU A 140 -5.88 16.57 10.93
CA LEU A 140 -4.47 16.88 11.09
C LEU A 140 -3.97 17.73 9.92
N ASP A 141 -3.11 18.71 10.20
CA ASP A 141 -2.39 19.41 9.14
C ASP A 141 -1.28 18.51 8.59
N GLY A 142 -1.43 18.06 7.34
CA GLY A 142 -0.43 17.27 6.61
C GLY A 142 0.97 17.90 6.54
N ALA A 143 1.15 19.19 6.82
CA ALA A 143 2.48 19.81 6.88
C ALA A 143 3.18 19.58 8.22
N ASN A 144 2.45 19.66 9.34
CA ASN A 144 3.01 19.86 10.68
C ASN A 144 2.43 18.94 11.78
N TYR A 145 1.69 17.90 11.42
CA TYR A 145 1.12 16.96 12.38
C TYR A 145 2.19 16.28 13.28
N CYS A 146 1.79 15.92 14.49
CA CYS A 146 2.55 14.99 15.33
C CYS A 146 2.12 13.56 15.00
N ALA A 147 3.08 12.65 14.83
CA ALA A 147 2.79 11.24 14.55
C ALA A 147 1.96 10.58 15.67
N ASP A 148 2.12 11.05 16.91
CA ASP A 148 1.36 10.54 18.07
C ASP A 148 -0.09 11.03 18.11
N HIS A 149 -0.44 12.05 17.31
CA HIS A 149 -1.82 12.50 17.16
C HIS A 149 -2.57 11.76 16.04
N ILE A 150 -1.90 10.91 15.28
CA ILE A 150 -2.55 10.05 14.29
C ILE A 150 -3.39 9.01 15.07
N PRO A 151 -4.69 8.86 14.77
CA PRO A 151 -5.52 7.87 15.43
C PRO A 151 -4.99 6.45 15.18
N PRO A 152 -5.16 5.51 16.12
CA PRO A 152 -4.78 4.11 15.90
C PRO A 152 -5.37 3.56 14.60
N PHE A 153 -4.55 2.84 13.83
CA PHE A 153 -5.00 2.26 12.57
C PHE A 153 -6.05 1.15 12.85
N PRO A 154 -7.22 1.15 12.17
CA PRO A 154 -8.35 0.27 12.45
C PRO A 154 -8.17 -1.17 11.92
N SER A 155 -7.00 -1.78 12.11
CA SER A 155 -6.76 -3.19 11.76
C SER A 155 -6.42 -4.01 13.00
N ARG A 156 -6.84 -5.27 12.99
CA ARG A 156 -6.48 -6.27 14.01
C ARG A 156 -5.09 -6.85 13.77
N LEU A 157 -4.40 -6.44 12.69
CA LEU A 157 -3.06 -6.88 12.33
C LEU A 157 -2.03 -5.86 12.85
N PRO A 158 -1.34 -6.12 13.97
CA PRO A 158 -0.48 -5.13 14.61
C PRO A 158 0.65 -4.65 13.69
N LEU A 159 1.21 -5.55 12.88
CA LEU A 159 2.28 -5.23 11.96
C LEU A 159 1.80 -4.37 10.77
N LEU A 160 0.55 -4.55 10.33
CA LEU A 160 -0.03 -3.67 9.31
C LEU A 160 -0.23 -2.25 9.87
N ALA A 161 -0.73 -2.15 11.11
CA ALA A 161 -0.86 -0.88 11.81
C ALA A 161 0.50 -0.17 11.99
N SER A 162 1.54 -0.91 12.38
CA SER A 162 2.90 -0.39 12.51
C SER A 162 3.47 0.08 11.16
N MET A 163 3.28 -0.70 10.10
CA MET A 163 3.68 -0.30 8.75
C MET A 163 3.00 0.99 8.30
N VAL A 164 1.68 1.12 8.49
CA VAL A 164 0.95 2.37 8.14
C VAL A 164 1.45 3.55 8.99
N LYS A 165 1.73 3.34 10.28
CA LYS A 165 2.33 4.36 11.15
C LYS A 165 3.69 4.82 10.63
N LYS A 166 4.54 3.91 10.14
CA LYS A 166 5.83 4.25 9.53
C LYS A 166 5.70 4.97 8.19
N ILE A 167 4.76 4.55 7.34
CA ILE A 167 4.46 5.25 6.07
C ILE A 167 4.09 6.72 6.34
N LEU A 168 3.36 6.98 7.42
CA LEU A 168 2.94 8.32 7.83
C LEU A 168 3.99 9.08 8.67
N ARG A 169 5.28 8.73 8.59
CA ARG A 169 6.36 9.58 9.13
C ARG A 169 6.53 10.83 8.28
N ARG A 170 6.81 11.97 8.94
CA ARG A 170 7.00 13.25 8.24
C ARG A 170 8.26 13.25 7.39
N ASN A 171 9.36 12.80 7.98
CA ASN A 171 10.61 12.64 7.27
C ASN A 171 10.48 11.45 6.28
N PRO A 172 10.62 11.67 4.95
CA PRO A 172 10.56 10.58 3.98
C PRO A 172 11.66 9.52 4.21
N ASP A 173 12.81 9.89 4.78
CA ASP A 173 13.90 8.92 5.05
C ASP A 173 13.52 7.89 6.13
N GLU A 174 12.57 8.24 7.01
CA GLU A 174 12.04 7.34 8.05
C GLU A 174 10.90 6.44 7.54
N ARG A 175 10.49 6.60 6.27
CA ARG A 175 9.47 5.76 5.65
C ARG A 175 10.14 4.54 4.99
N PRO A 176 9.49 3.36 5.01
CA PRO A 176 9.96 2.21 4.24
C PRO A 176 9.94 2.50 2.74
N SER A 177 10.64 1.69 1.95
CA SER A 177 10.52 1.76 0.49
C SER A 177 9.14 1.25 0.03
N THR A 178 8.64 1.81 -1.08
CA THR A 178 7.37 1.40 -1.67
C THR A 178 7.36 -0.09 -2.02
N SER A 179 8.50 -0.61 -2.50
CA SER A 179 8.65 -2.03 -2.84
C SER A 179 8.59 -2.95 -1.62
N LEU A 180 9.17 -2.54 -0.47
CA LEU A 180 9.06 -3.30 0.77
C LEU A 180 7.61 -3.37 1.25
N VAL A 181 6.91 -2.23 1.23
CA VAL A 181 5.49 -2.14 1.62
C VAL A 181 4.60 -3.02 0.74
N SER A 182 4.74 -2.92 -0.59
CA SER A 182 3.99 -3.75 -1.53
C SER A 182 4.26 -5.24 -1.27
N ALA A 183 5.53 -5.64 -1.16
CA ALA A 183 5.91 -7.03 -0.93
C ALA A 183 5.36 -7.58 0.39
N TYR A 184 5.42 -6.78 1.45
CA TYR A 184 4.91 -7.17 2.76
C TYR A 184 3.38 -7.32 2.77
N CYS A 185 2.65 -6.44 2.09
CA CYS A 185 1.21 -6.59 1.90
C CYS A 185 0.86 -7.88 1.15
N HIS A 186 1.61 -8.23 0.10
CA HIS A 186 1.42 -9.53 -0.57
C HIS A 186 1.73 -10.71 0.35
N LEU A 187 2.77 -10.65 1.19
CA LEU A 187 3.05 -11.70 2.17
C LEU A 187 1.90 -11.87 3.15
N LEU A 188 1.36 -10.78 3.70
CA LEU A 188 0.19 -10.82 4.57
C LEU A 188 -1.02 -11.45 3.87
N LEU A 189 -1.28 -11.07 2.61
CA LEU A 189 -2.42 -11.55 1.84
C LEU A 189 -2.29 -13.04 1.47
N GLN A 190 -1.10 -13.49 1.04
CA GLN A 190 -0.90 -14.83 0.49
C GLN A 190 -0.50 -15.88 1.53
N TYR A 191 0.34 -15.50 2.51
CA TYR A 191 0.76 -16.42 3.58
C TYR A 191 -0.28 -16.49 4.70
N GLY A 192 -0.96 -15.38 4.93
CA GLY A 192 -1.96 -15.23 5.98
C GLY A 192 -1.36 -14.53 7.21
N PRO A 193 -2.08 -13.58 7.84
CA PRO A 193 -1.52 -12.80 8.94
C PRO A 193 -1.21 -13.64 10.19
N LYS A 194 -1.99 -14.70 10.45
CA LYS A 194 -1.75 -15.59 11.60
C LYS A 194 -0.45 -16.37 11.45
N GLN A 195 -0.23 -16.92 10.26
CA GLN A 195 0.97 -17.68 9.92
C GLN A 195 2.20 -16.77 9.94
N LEU A 196 2.08 -15.57 9.37
CA LEU A 196 3.18 -14.61 9.40
C LEU A 196 3.52 -14.19 10.84
N ASN A 197 2.53 -13.83 11.65
CA ASN A 197 2.77 -13.49 13.06
C ASN A 197 3.41 -14.64 13.84
N ALA A 198 2.98 -15.89 13.62
CA ALA A 198 3.58 -17.06 14.27
C ALA A 198 5.03 -17.28 13.83
N LEU A 199 5.34 -17.04 12.55
CA LEU A 199 6.70 -17.10 12.03
C LEU A 199 7.59 -16.05 12.70
N LEU A 200 7.13 -14.80 12.75
CA LEU A 200 7.87 -13.67 13.31
C LEU A 200 8.01 -13.72 14.84
N ALA A 201 7.11 -14.42 15.54
CA ALA A 201 7.15 -14.60 16.98
C ALA A 201 7.98 -15.82 17.43
N SER A 202 8.36 -16.72 16.50
CA SER A 202 9.20 -17.87 16.84
C SER A 202 10.64 -17.44 17.10
N GLU A 203 11.38 -18.21 17.94
CA GLU A 203 12.79 -17.94 18.26
C GLU A 203 13.61 -17.65 16.99
N ASP A 204 14.66 -16.82 17.13
CA ASP A 204 15.50 -16.35 16.04
C ASP A 204 16.33 -17.49 15.42
N ASN A 205 15.63 -18.35 14.67
CA ASN A 205 16.16 -19.47 13.93
C ASN A 205 15.90 -19.22 12.46
N ARG A 206 16.73 -18.34 11.90
CA ARG A 206 16.71 -17.96 10.50
C ARG A 206 16.72 -19.16 9.55
N GLN A 207 17.41 -20.25 9.91
CA GLN A 207 17.43 -21.46 9.10
C GLN A 207 16.05 -22.13 9.02
N LEU A 208 15.35 -22.22 10.15
CA LEU A 208 13.98 -22.75 10.21
C LEU A 208 13.00 -21.84 9.46
N HIS A 209 13.07 -20.52 9.65
CA HIS A 209 12.21 -19.57 8.92
C HIS A 209 12.38 -19.72 7.41
N ASN A 210 13.63 -19.83 6.96
CA ASN A 210 13.95 -20.04 5.54
C ASN A 210 13.35 -21.34 5.00
N GLN A 211 13.39 -22.43 5.77
CA GLN A 211 12.80 -23.71 5.38
C GLN A 211 11.27 -23.63 5.31
N ILE A 212 10.64 -22.99 6.29
CA ILE A 212 9.18 -22.77 6.32
C ILE A 212 8.75 -21.95 5.10
N MET A 213 9.43 -20.82 4.84
CA MET A 213 9.10 -19.93 3.72
C MET A 213 9.30 -20.60 2.37
N LYS A 214 10.40 -21.35 2.19
CA LYS A 214 10.63 -22.12 0.95
C LYS A 214 9.56 -23.19 0.76
N SER A 215 9.16 -23.89 1.81
CA SER A 215 8.14 -24.94 1.73
C SER A 215 6.75 -24.36 1.43
N TRP A 216 6.37 -23.27 2.10
CA TRP A 216 5.13 -22.56 1.82
C TRP A 216 5.10 -22.03 0.38
N PHE A 217 6.18 -21.39 -0.09
CA PHE A 217 6.23 -20.82 -1.43
C PHE A 217 6.08 -21.90 -2.53
N LYS A 218 6.71 -23.07 -2.33
CA LYS A 218 6.51 -24.25 -3.20
C LYS A 218 5.06 -24.72 -3.19
N LEU A 219 4.44 -24.80 -2.01
CA LEU A 219 3.05 -25.22 -1.87
C LEU A 219 2.07 -24.22 -2.52
N LEU A 220 2.32 -22.91 -2.37
CA LEU A 220 1.56 -21.86 -3.04
C LEU A 220 1.67 -22.00 -4.56
N SER A 221 2.89 -22.21 -5.07
CA SER A 221 3.14 -22.42 -6.50
C SER A 221 2.38 -23.63 -7.04
N TYR A 222 2.48 -24.77 -6.35
CA TYR A 222 1.77 -26.00 -6.72
C TYR A 222 0.24 -25.81 -6.73
N ARG A 223 -0.33 -25.24 -5.65
CA ARG A 223 -1.77 -24.99 -5.56
C ARG A 223 -2.26 -24.06 -6.66
N THR A 224 -1.49 -23.02 -6.97
CA THR A 224 -1.83 -22.07 -8.03
C THR A 224 -1.81 -22.76 -9.39
N LEU A 225 -0.78 -23.56 -9.71
CA LEU A 225 -0.74 -24.31 -10.97
C LEU A 225 -1.89 -25.34 -11.07
N PHE A 226 -2.16 -26.08 -9.99
CA PHE A 226 -3.21 -27.08 -9.93
C PHE A 226 -4.61 -26.48 -10.15
N GLU A 227 -4.84 -25.25 -9.67
CA GLU A 227 -6.09 -24.53 -9.88
C GLU A 227 -6.35 -24.24 -11.38
N ILE A 228 -5.30 -24.04 -12.19
CA ILE A 228 -5.40 -23.88 -13.64
C ILE A 228 -5.79 -25.20 -14.32
N THR A 229 -5.13 -26.29 -13.93
CA THR A 229 -5.23 -27.56 -14.67
C THR A 229 -6.57 -28.25 -14.47
N ASN A 230 -7.23 -28.04 -13.33
CA ASN A 230 -8.46 -28.75 -12.96
C ASN A 230 -9.75 -27.96 -13.09
N LYS A 231 -9.69 -26.65 -13.29
CA LYS A 231 -10.89 -25.86 -13.55
C LYS A 231 -11.02 -25.64 -15.06
N THR A 232 -12.20 -25.95 -15.60
CA THR A 232 -12.68 -25.39 -16.88
C THR A 232 -12.99 -23.91 -16.63
N ILE A 233 -11.96 -23.07 -16.46
CA ILE A 233 -12.14 -21.70 -15.99
C ILE A 233 -12.75 -20.84 -17.10
N SER A 234 -14.05 -20.59 -17.04
CA SER A 234 -14.67 -19.55 -17.89
C SER A 234 -14.21 -18.14 -17.48
N ARG A 235 -13.87 -17.90 -16.20
CA ARG A 235 -13.23 -16.67 -15.68
C ARG A 235 -12.34 -16.91 -14.45
N ILE A 236 -11.11 -16.41 -14.51
CA ILE A 236 -10.09 -16.48 -13.46
C ILE A 236 -10.46 -15.54 -12.29
N SER A 237 -10.38 -16.02 -11.04
CA SER A 237 -10.67 -15.21 -9.85
C SER A 237 -9.55 -14.20 -9.54
N ASN A 238 -9.90 -13.11 -8.85
CA ASN A 238 -8.95 -12.08 -8.42
C ASN A 238 -7.92 -12.64 -7.42
N SER A 239 -8.33 -13.54 -6.53
CA SER A 239 -7.43 -14.26 -5.62
C SER A 239 -6.35 -15.03 -6.38
N TYR A 240 -6.75 -15.74 -7.43
CA TYR A 240 -5.81 -16.45 -8.30
C TYR A 240 -4.88 -15.48 -9.03
N ARG A 241 -5.40 -14.39 -9.61
CA ARG A 241 -4.59 -13.38 -10.32
C ARG A 241 -3.50 -12.81 -9.43
N MET A 242 -3.86 -12.42 -8.21
CA MET A 242 -2.92 -11.89 -7.21
C MET A 242 -1.84 -12.91 -6.83
N LYS A 243 -2.16 -14.21 -6.76
CA LYS A 243 -1.17 -15.28 -6.54
C LYS A 243 -0.19 -15.39 -7.69
N VAL A 244 -0.67 -15.38 -8.93
CA VAL A 244 0.19 -15.45 -10.11
C VAL A 244 1.12 -14.24 -10.20
N MET A 245 0.59 -13.03 -9.98
CA MET A 245 1.39 -11.81 -9.97
C MET A 245 2.45 -11.84 -8.88
N PHE A 246 2.09 -12.29 -7.67
CA PHE A 246 3.03 -12.48 -6.58
C PHE A 246 4.14 -13.49 -6.91
N LEU A 247 3.77 -14.66 -7.46
CA LEU A 247 4.72 -15.71 -7.84
C LEU A 247 5.60 -15.32 -9.02
N ALA A 248 5.13 -14.44 -9.91
CA ALA A 248 5.91 -13.89 -11.02
C ALA A 248 6.91 -12.82 -10.56
N LYS A 249 6.57 -12.06 -9.51
CA LYS A 249 7.36 -10.94 -9.01
C LYS A 249 8.45 -11.36 -8.01
N TYR A 250 8.21 -12.39 -7.20
CA TYR A 250 9.10 -12.76 -6.10
C TYR A 250 9.56 -14.21 -6.17
N ASN A 251 10.81 -14.45 -5.78
CA ASN A 251 11.32 -15.77 -5.46
C ASN A 251 11.52 -15.96 -3.95
N SER A 252 11.67 -17.21 -3.51
CA SER A 252 11.80 -17.54 -2.09
C SER A 252 12.92 -16.80 -1.35
N ASN A 253 14.06 -16.49 -2.00
CA ASN A 253 15.16 -15.78 -1.35
C ASN A 253 14.84 -14.29 -1.17
N GLN A 254 14.18 -13.66 -2.15
CA GLN A 254 13.70 -12.28 -2.00
C GLN A 254 12.69 -12.17 -0.86
N LEU A 255 11.75 -13.13 -0.74
CA LEU A 255 10.75 -13.14 0.33
C LEU A 255 11.35 -13.28 1.72
N ILE A 256 12.41 -14.09 1.85
CA ILE A 256 13.18 -14.20 3.10
C ILE A 256 13.77 -12.83 3.47
N ASN A 257 14.43 -12.16 2.53
CA ASN A 257 15.00 -10.83 2.77
C ASN A 257 13.92 -9.79 3.13
N ILE A 258 12.75 -9.87 2.49
CA ILE A 258 11.61 -8.99 2.80
C ILE A 258 11.14 -9.23 4.24
N ILE A 259 11.08 -10.47 4.72
CA ILE A 259 10.72 -10.78 6.10
C ILE A 259 11.74 -10.21 7.06
N ASP A 260 13.04 -10.46 6.83
CA ASP A 260 14.12 -9.93 7.67
C ASP A 260 14.06 -8.39 7.75
N GLN A 261 13.86 -7.72 6.61
CA GLN A 261 13.68 -6.26 6.55
C GLN A 261 12.41 -5.82 7.28
N SER A 262 11.29 -6.51 7.10
CA SER A 262 10.01 -6.18 7.74
C SER A 262 10.05 -6.35 9.26
N LEU A 263 10.84 -7.30 9.77
CA LEU A 263 11.11 -7.45 11.20
C LEU A 263 11.81 -6.19 11.73
N SER A 264 12.89 -5.76 11.08
CA SER A 264 13.63 -4.56 11.47
C SER A 264 12.83 -3.27 11.30
N GLU A 265 11.94 -3.23 10.30
CA GLU A 265 11.19 -2.04 9.96
C GLU A 265 9.86 -1.95 10.71
N PHE A 266 9.13 -3.03 11.00
CA PHE A 266 7.76 -2.90 11.52
C PHE A 266 7.60 -3.35 12.98
N ILE A 267 8.60 -3.95 13.60
CA ILE A 267 8.54 -4.46 14.99
C ILE A 267 9.25 -3.51 15.97
N VAL A 268 8.85 -2.24 16.00
CA VAL A 268 9.31 -1.26 17.00
C VAL A 268 8.15 -0.79 17.86
#